data_AF-A0A1G3HRX1-F1
#
_entry.id   AF-A0A1G3HRX1-F1
#
_cell.length_a   1.000
_cell.length_b   1.000
_cell.length_c   1.000
_cell.angle_alpha   90.00
_cell.angle_beta   90.00
_cell.angle_gamma   90.00
#
_symmetry.space_group_name_H-M   'P 1'
#
loop_
_entity.id
_entity.type
_entity.pdbx_description
1 polymer ?
#
loop_
_entity_poly.entity_id
_entity_poly.type
_entity_poly.pdbx_seq_one_letter_code
_entity_poly.pdbx_strand_id
1 'polypeptide(L)' 'MTLEPQVIYLIKLCSGEQRRWQYLRTDGLTRTVWRDMDTGREFNETSVLYVWEIVGKDSSQHG' A
#
# COMPACT_ATOMS: atom_id res chain seq x y z
N MET A 1 -8.36 -8.14 -6.87
CA MET A 1 -8.22 -8.24 -5.41
C MET A 1 -8.89 -7.01 -4.82
N THR A 2 -9.84 -7.17 -3.90
CA THR A 2 -10.51 -6.03 -3.24
C THR A 2 -9.67 -5.63 -2.02
N LEU A 3 -9.31 -4.35 -1.93
CA LEU A 3 -8.52 -3.82 -0.81
C LEU A 3 -9.44 -3.33 0.31
N GLU A 4 -9.01 -3.56 1.54
CA GLU A 4 -9.76 -3.20 2.74
C GLU A 4 -9.14 -1.97 3.42
N PRO A 5 -9.94 -0.92 3.71
CA PRO A 5 -9.45 0.26 4.40
C PRO A 5 -8.81 -0.09 5.74
N GLN A 6 -7.73 0.62 6.07
CA GLN A 6 -6.90 0.48 7.26
C GLN A 6 -6.09 -0.83 7.35
N VAL A 7 -6.17 -1.71 6.36
CA VAL A 7 -5.37 -2.94 6.31
C VAL A 7 -3.96 -2.65 5.79
N ILE A 8 -2.97 -3.30 6.41
CA ILE A 8 -1.57 -3.24 5.98
C ILE A 8 -1.32 -4.34 4.96
N TYR A 9 -0.73 -3.97 3.85
CA TYR A 9 -0.33 -4.86 2.78
C TYR A 9 1.18 -4.84 2.61
N LEU A 10 1.72 -5.99 2.24
CA LEU A 10 3.11 -6.13 1.84
C LEU A 10 3.21 -5.79 0.35
N ILE A 11 4.01 -4.78 0.06
CA ILE A 11 4.22 -4.24 -1.28
C ILE A 11 5.63 -4.53 -1.71
N LYS A 12 5.80 -5.11 -2.89
CA LYS A 12 7.11 -5.32 -3.49
C LYS A 12 7.35 -4.29 -4.58
N LEU A 13 8.42 -3.53 -4.40
CA LEU A 13 8.89 -2.54 -5.37
C LEU A 13 9.59 -3.26 -6.53
N CYS A 14 9.72 -2.59 -7.67
CA CYS A 14 10.49 -3.10 -8.82
C CYS A 14 11.96 -3.38 -8.49
N SER A 15 12.52 -2.75 -7.46
CA SER A 15 13.86 -3.05 -6.93
C SER A 15 13.97 -4.40 -6.23
N GLY A 16 12.84 -5.07 -5.96
CA GLY A 16 12.75 -6.29 -5.15
C GLY A 16 12.60 -6.01 -3.64
N GLU A 17 12.69 -4.75 -3.22
CA GLU A 17 12.46 -4.35 -1.83
C GLU A 17 11.00 -4.54 -1.43
N GLN A 18 10.77 -5.06 -0.23
CA GLN A 18 9.43 -5.22 0.34
C GLN A 18 9.16 -4.15 1.40
N ARG A 19 8.01 -3.50 1.31
CA ARG A 19 7.55 -2.45 2.22
C ARG A 19 6.16 -2.75 2.75
N ARG A 20 5.86 -2.21 3.93
CA ARG A 20 4.53 -2.33 4.55
C ARG A 20 3.74 -1.06 4.32
N TRP A 21 2.70 -1.14 3.51
CA TRP A 21 1.86 0.00 3.20
C TRP A 21 0.46 -0.20 3.74
N GLN A 22 -0.05 0.77 4.48
CA GLN A 22 -1.43 0.80 4.92
C GLN A 22 -2.30 1.36 3.80
N TYR A 23 -3.33 0.61 3.41
CA TYR A 23 -4.34 1.09 2.50
C TYR A 23 -5.31 2.00 3.27
N LEU A 24 -5.39 3.27 2.92
CA LEU A 24 -6.20 4.24 3.66
C LEU A 24 -7.63 4.32 3.11
N ARG A 25 -7.78 4.70 1.83
CA ARG A 25 -9.07 4.79 1.13
C ARG A 25 -8.90 5.03 -0.37
N THR A 26 -9.89 4.65 -1.16
CA THR A 26 -10.12 5.24 -2.48
C THR A 26 -10.87 6.55 -2.28
N ASP A 27 -10.32 7.67 -2.73
CA ASP A 27 -11.16 8.82 -3.05
C ASP A 27 -12.12 8.34 -4.15
N GLY A 28 -13.43 8.55 -4.02
CA GLY A 28 -14.48 7.93 -4.84
C GLY A 28 -14.40 8.18 -6.36
N LEU A 29 -13.32 8.78 -6.85
CA LEU A 29 -13.05 9.09 -8.24
C LEU A 29 -11.93 8.26 -8.88
N THR A 30 -11.15 7.45 -8.14
CA THR A 30 -10.14 6.43 -8.57
C THR A 30 -8.78 6.53 -7.87
N ARG A 31 -8.54 7.49 -6.96
CA ARG A 31 -7.21 7.60 -6.33
C ARG A 31 -7.17 6.80 -5.05
N THR A 32 -6.55 5.64 -5.14
CA THR A 32 -6.14 4.89 -3.96
C THR A 32 -5.07 5.67 -3.20
N VAL A 33 -5.26 5.88 -1.90
CA VAL A 33 -4.26 6.45 -1.00
C VAL A 33 -3.63 5.35 -0.15
N TRP A 34 -2.31 5.29 -0.20
CA TRP A 34 -1.46 4.41 0.59
C TRP A 34 -0.60 5.23 1.54
N ARG A 35 -0.26 4.65 2.69
CA ARG A 35 0.71 5.20 3.64
C ARG A 35 1.84 4.21 3.84
N ASP A 36 3.07 4.63 3.59
CA ASP A 36 4.27 3.85 3.93
C ASP A 36 4.44 3.84 5.44
N MET A 37 4.41 2.65 6.06
CA MET A 37 4.57 2.50 7.50
C MET A 37 6.01 2.73 7.97
N ASP A 38 6.99 2.61 7.07
CA ASP A 38 8.40 2.83 7.40
C ASP A 38 8.76 4.33 7.42
N THR A 39 8.13 5.14 6.56
CA THR A 39 8.45 6.57 6.42
C THR A 39 7.33 7.52 6.82
N GLY A 40 6.12 7.01 7.04
CA GLY A 40 4.90 7.80 7.31
C GLY A 40 4.37 8.59 6.11
N ARG A 41 4.99 8.44 4.93
CA ARG A 41 4.62 9.20 3.73
C ARG A 41 3.38 8.62 3.08
N GLU A 42 2.50 9.50 2.61
CA GLU A 42 1.32 9.13 1.84
C GLU A 42 1.58 9.31 0.35
N PHE A 43 1.09 8.39 -0.46
CA PHE A 43 1.15 8.47 -1.92
C PHE A 43 -0.09 7.82 -2.51
N ASN A 44 -0.36 8.18 -3.76
CA ASN A 44 -1.48 7.63 -4.52
C ASN A 44 -0.98 6.96 -5.81
N GLU A 45 -1.86 6.21 -6.47
CA GLU A 45 -1.53 5.50 -7.72
C GLU A 45 -1.10 6.43 -8.86
N THR A 46 -1.50 7.70 -8.84
CA THR A 46 -1.08 8.70 -9.84
C THR A 46 0.26 9.36 -9.54
N SER A 47 0.81 9.19 -8.33
CA SER A 47 2.03 9.87 -7.90
C SER A 47 3.32 9.11 -8.26
N VAL A 48 3.26 7.94 -8.91
CA VAL A 48 4.39 7.01 -8.82
C VAL A 48 4.99 6.59 -10.15
N LEU A 49 6.20 7.11 -10.34
CA LEU A 49 7.29 6.71 -11.24
C LEU A 49 7.84 5.28 -11.02
N TYR A 50 7.18 4.43 -10.23
CA TYR A 50 7.67 3.10 -9.85
C TYR A 50 6.59 2.03 -10.06
N VAL A 51 6.98 0.92 -10.67
CA VAL A 51 6.15 -0.28 -10.79
C VAL A 51 6.21 -1.04 -9.46
N TRP A 52 5.05 -1.35 -8.85
CA TRP A 52 4.95 -2.16 -7.63
C TRP A 52 3.88 -3.23 -7.75
N GLU A 53 3.95 -4.24 -6.89
CA GLU A 53 2.94 -5.29 -6.75
C GLU A 53 2.53 -5.49 -5.29
N ILE A 54 1.25 -5.79 -5.07
CA ILE A 54 0.73 -6.19 -3.76
C ILE A 54 1.02 -7.68 -3.59
N VAL A 55 1.93 -8.03 -2.69
CA VAL A 55 2.34 -9.42 -2.42
C VAL A 55 1.30 -10.14 -1.55
N GLY A 56 0.66 -9.41 -0.63
CA GLY A 56 -0.37 -9.97 0.24
C GLY A 56 -0.73 -9.04 1.39
N LYS A 57 -1.68 -9.47 2.23
CA LYS A 57 -1.95 -8.80 3.52
C LYS A 57 -0.78 -9.10 4.46
N ASP A 58 -0.35 -8.10 5.21
CA ASP A 58 0.56 -8.34 6.33
C ASP A 58 -0.22 -9.10 7.42
N SER A 59 0.16 -10.36 7.64
CA SER A 59 -0.50 -11.27 8.58
C SER A 59 -0.16 -10.99 10.06
N SER A 60 0.57 -9.91 10.35
CA SER A 60 1.00 -9.58 11.72
C SER A 60 -0.08 -8.89 12.56
N GLN A 61 -1.29 -8.65 12.02
CA GLN A 61 -2.46 -8.21 12.79
C GLN A 61 -3.15 -9.41 13.49
N HIS A 62 -2.48 -9.96 14.49
CA HIS A 62 -3.11 -10.70 15.58
C HIS A 62 -2.37 -10.34 16.87
N GLY A 63 -3.02 -9.49 17.69
CA GLY A 63 -2.53 -9.00 18.97
C GLY A 63 -3.48 -7.97 19.54
#